data_AF-A0A1X7BWH7-F1
#
_entry.id   AF-A0A1X7BWH7-F1
#
_cell.length_a   1.000
_cell.length_b   1.000
_cell.length_c   1.000
_cell.angle_alpha   90.00
_cell.angle_beta   90.00
_cell.angle_gamma   90.00
#
_symmetry.space_group_name_H-M   'P 1'
#
loop_
_entity.id
_entity.type
_entity.pdbx_description
1 polymer ?
#
loop_
_entity_poly.entity_id
_entity_poly.type
_entity_poly.pdbx_seq_one_letter_code
_entity_poly.pdbx_strand_id
1 'polypeptide(L)'
;MRINSSFNARNATPRQIAESFVVPDYFEQVAAFHNLVLVGPRGLGKTTIMKALTASGLKYLHQRDDLKGVLRDIDFGYVPIYIPAESIWRGNAQSISGALSEGHERDHILNGLFVDHCLHQLVSSFEDALVNADLGSGEDFHPWSVFLTEIEEKKVCNECSKFWGLHRAQNSFVGLKLALLQRSNEYRSAITSLPDRSALDIAMNYPKYDFLLMLKGFFDIVGSLRSGLRWSVCFDEMEIAPKRVLIQLYENLRSFDQRAVLKFSLFPYIDFYSFEQRMAASERGPTDGQDFHTVILANKFANPDYSLAKRLITNECALAGTHIGEFASYLNSSSAIHRGTRRFTDKGFERDYVAIHAMAAQAGDKSYVEYMRRNGINKSGDLQAVTGEKKRAQLIRKPAPIAEVRSYYLVKGGKRLDIDSRRTSAKGFGYYHGYDQILALTEGNPRAIKYYVTDLLRSLARKENSAVAQNRAISRNVDRFRALVSAHTYSRDIVSDQVQSPLQLVDKLGDALSEVLLGPEFQPEPSLSYEVKRLNPVLSDALVLAINSGALVVDQSTGGKQLIFDLEGCRFRVSHRLAPFYKLPTITGQPRMLSGLPTTRLSYRDQPDLLNWEKDDG
;
A
#
# COMPACT_ATOMS: atom_id res chain seq x y z
N MET A 1 21.89 20.98 1.37
CA MET A 1 20.57 20.43 1.00
C MET A 1 20.15 19.40 2.05
N ARG A 2 19.32 19.78 3.03
CA ARG A 2 18.86 18.85 4.09
C ARG A 2 17.67 18.04 3.59
N ILE A 3 17.91 16.89 2.95
CA ILE A 3 16.85 15.93 2.62
C ILE A 3 16.74 14.94 3.80
N ASN A 4 16.27 15.43 4.95
CA ASN A 4 15.95 14.59 6.11
C ASN A 4 14.44 14.43 6.23
N SER A 5 13.85 13.79 5.22
CA SER A 5 12.46 13.35 5.35
C SER A 5 12.46 11.90 5.82
N SER A 6 11.90 11.65 7.01
CA SER A 6 11.58 10.30 7.47
C SER A 6 10.81 9.56 6.36
N PHE A 7 11.33 8.43 5.87
CA PHE A 7 10.67 7.60 4.86
C PHE A 7 9.53 6.75 5.45
N ASN A 8 9.44 6.70 6.78
CA ASN A 8 8.44 5.90 7.49
C ASN A 8 7.48 6.80 8.27
N ALA A 9 6.24 6.90 7.78
CA ALA A 9 5.17 7.64 8.43
C ALA A 9 4.96 7.21 9.89
N ARG A 10 5.24 5.96 10.24
CA ARG A 10 5.18 5.45 11.62
C ARG A 10 6.06 6.24 12.58
N ASN A 11 7.24 6.68 12.14
CA ASN A 11 8.21 7.43 12.96
C ASN A 11 8.14 8.95 12.74
N ALA A 12 7.34 9.42 11.78
CA ALA A 12 7.15 10.83 11.54
C ALA A 12 6.21 11.43 12.62
N THR A 13 6.54 12.64 13.07
CA THR A 13 5.67 13.41 13.97
C THR A 13 4.47 13.97 13.20
N PRO A 14 3.35 14.30 13.86
CA PRO A 14 2.20 14.92 13.21
C PRO A 14 2.58 16.19 12.42
N ARG A 15 3.50 17.00 12.96
CA ARG A 15 4.05 18.18 12.27
C ARG A 15 4.76 17.83 10.96
N GLN A 16 5.68 16.87 10.97
CA GLN A 16 6.41 16.45 9.77
C GLN A 16 5.46 15.89 8.69
N ILE A 17 4.40 15.19 9.12
CA ILE A 17 3.36 14.72 8.21
C ILE A 17 2.62 15.90 7.60
N ALA A 18 2.13 16.84 8.43
CA ALA A 18 1.42 18.01 7.95
C ALA A 18 2.25 18.87 7.00
N GLU A 19 3.53 19.11 7.29
CA GLU A 19 4.44 19.89 6.44
C GLU A 19 4.61 19.30 5.02
N SER A 20 4.55 17.98 4.89
CA SER A 20 4.74 17.27 3.60
C SER A 20 3.45 16.68 3.03
N PHE A 21 2.30 16.94 3.68
CA PHE A 21 1.03 16.35 3.31
C PHE A 21 0.58 16.85 1.93
N VAL A 22 0.11 15.94 1.09
CA VAL A 22 -0.57 16.26 -0.16
C VAL A 22 -1.96 15.68 -0.05
N VAL A 23 -2.98 16.53 -0.09
CA VAL A 23 -4.37 16.14 0.08
C VAL A 23 -4.78 15.24 -1.10
N PRO A 24 -5.09 13.95 -0.89
CA PRO A 24 -5.65 13.11 -1.94
C PRO A 24 -7.11 13.46 -2.20
N ASP A 25 -7.62 13.09 -3.38
CA ASP A 25 -9.00 13.44 -3.78
C ASP A 25 -10.06 12.75 -2.91
N TYR A 26 -9.72 11.62 -2.28
CA TYR A 26 -10.57 10.91 -1.32
C TYR A 26 -10.39 11.38 0.13
N PHE A 27 -9.59 12.42 0.40
CA PHE A 27 -9.30 12.85 1.78
C PHE A 27 -10.55 13.30 2.54
N GLU A 28 -11.44 14.05 1.90
CA GLU A 28 -12.72 14.48 2.47
C GLU A 28 -13.55 13.27 2.93
N GLN A 29 -13.67 12.25 2.07
CA GLN A 29 -14.36 11.01 2.43
C GLN A 29 -13.71 10.30 3.61
N VAL A 30 -12.37 10.31 3.72
CA VAL A 30 -11.67 9.69 4.85
C VAL A 30 -11.83 10.52 6.13
N ALA A 31 -11.88 11.85 6.03
CA ALA A 31 -12.05 12.76 7.15
C ALA A 31 -13.49 12.81 7.67
N ALA A 32 -14.50 12.64 6.81
CA ALA A 32 -15.91 12.72 7.16
C ALA A 32 -16.31 11.88 8.39
N PHE A 33 -17.34 12.33 9.10
CA PHE A 33 -17.86 11.68 10.30
C PHE A 33 -18.77 10.49 9.96
N HIS A 34 -18.14 9.42 9.45
CA HIS A 34 -18.78 8.12 9.23
C HIS A 34 -17.80 6.98 9.49
N ASN A 35 -18.34 5.78 9.62
CA ASN A 35 -17.53 4.58 9.70
C ASN A 35 -16.81 4.32 8.37
N LEU A 36 -15.53 3.94 8.44
CA LEU A 36 -14.67 3.84 7.26
C LEU A 36 -13.74 2.63 7.30
N VAL A 37 -13.53 1.98 6.16
CA VAL A 37 -12.47 0.99 5.96
C VAL A 37 -11.54 1.45 4.84
N LEU A 38 -10.33 1.87 5.20
CA LEU A 38 -9.28 2.32 4.30
C LEU A 38 -8.39 1.15 3.88
N VAL A 39 -8.43 0.78 2.59
CA VAL A 39 -7.82 -0.44 2.07
C VAL A 39 -6.68 -0.12 1.12
N GLY A 40 -5.53 -0.77 1.33
CA GLY A 40 -4.46 -0.72 0.35
C GLY A 40 -3.19 -1.45 0.79
N PRO A 41 -2.33 -1.87 -0.15
CA PRO A 41 -1.04 -2.46 0.18
C PRO A 41 -0.11 -1.51 0.94
N ARG A 42 1.01 -2.06 1.41
CA ARG A 42 2.03 -1.29 2.14
C ARG A 42 2.57 -0.11 1.32
N GLY A 43 2.70 1.04 1.97
CA GLY A 43 3.33 2.24 1.40
C GLY A 43 2.40 3.19 0.65
N LEU A 44 1.10 2.92 0.56
CA LEU A 44 0.11 3.82 -0.08
C LEU A 44 -0.34 5.03 0.76
N GLY A 45 0.24 5.23 1.95
CA GLY A 45 -0.05 6.41 2.77
C GLY A 45 -1.20 6.28 3.77
N LYS A 46 -1.69 5.07 4.05
CA LYS A 46 -2.73 4.81 5.09
C LYS A 46 -2.39 5.48 6.43
N THR A 47 -1.25 5.12 7.03
CA THR A 47 -0.75 5.73 8.27
C THR A 47 -0.55 7.24 8.15
N THR A 48 -0.12 7.75 7.00
CA THR A 48 0.05 9.19 6.78
C THR A 48 -1.31 9.91 6.90
N ILE A 49 -2.36 9.35 6.30
CA ILE A 49 -3.71 9.91 6.36
C ILE A 49 -4.27 9.80 7.79
N MET A 50 -4.13 8.64 8.44
CA MET A 50 -4.63 8.45 9.81
C MET A 50 -3.94 9.40 10.81
N LYS A 51 -2.63 9.61 10.67
CA LYS A 51 -1.89 10.57 11.50
C LYS A 51 -2.19 12.04 11.17
N ALA A 52 -2.52 12.34 9.91
CA ALA A 52 -2.98 13.66 9.52
C ALA A 52 -4.30 14.04 10.22
N LEU A 53 -5.11 13.05 10.59
CA LEU A 53 -6.39 13.23 11.29
C LEU A 53 -6.26 13.28 12.83
N THR A 54 -5.07 13.20 13.43
CA THR A 54 -4.92 13.44 14.88
C THR A 54 -5.14 14.91 15.22
N ALA A 55 -5.38 15.24 16.48
CA ALA A 55 -5.63 16.63 16.88
C ALA A 55 -4.44 17.54 16.53
N SER A 56 -3.21 17.11 16.84
CA SER A 56 -1.99 17.81 16.40
C SER A 56 -1.85 17.82 14.87
N GLY A 57 -2.18 16.73 14.18
CA GLY A 57 -2.12 16.64 12.72
C GLY A 57 -3.02 17.70 12.07
N LEU A 58 -4.28 17.77 12.51
CA LEU A 58 -5.25 18.76 12.07
C LEU A 58 -4.80 20.19 12.37
N LYS A 59 -4.24 20.45 13.56
CA LYS A 59 -3.68 21.77 13.89
C LYS A 59 -2.62 22.21 12.89
N TYR A 60 -1.61 21.38 12.65
CA TYR A 60 -0.54 21.74 11.72
C TYR A 60 -1.01 21.80 10.25
N LEU A 61 -2.03 21.03 9.87
CA LEU A 61 -2.64 21.13 8.56
C LEU A 61 -3.39 22.46 8.37
N HIS A 62 -4.15 22.92 9.36
CA HIS A 62 -4.87 24.19 9.29
C HIS A 62 -3.93 25.42 9.33
N GLN A 63 -2.69 25.26 9.80
CA GLN A 63 -1.66 26.28 9.71
C GLN A 63 -1.09 26.45 8.29
N ARG A 64 -1.37 25.53 7.37
CA ARG A 64 -0.90 25.60 5.98
C ARG A 64 -1.84 26.43 5.11
N ASP A 65 -1.34 27.58 4.65
CA ASP A 65 -2.10 28.50 3.80
C ASP A 65 -2.60 27.85 2.50
N ASP A 66 -1.81 26.96 1.91
CA ASP A 66 -2.15 26.27 0.66
C ASP A 66 -3.30 25.27 0.82
N LEU A 67 -3.63 24.87 2.06
CA LEU A 67 -4.69 23.89 2.36
C LEU A 67 -5.94 24.50 2.97
N LYS A 68 -5.92 25.77 3.41
CA LYS A 68 -7.05 26.43 4.09
C LYS A 68 -8.37 26.30 3.33
N GLY A 69 -8.35 26.50 2.00
CA GLY A 69 -9.54 26.39 1.15
C GLY A 69 -10.13 24.99 1.13
N VAL A 70 -9.28 23.96 0.99
CA VAL A 70 -9.71 22.55 0.90
C VAL A 70 -10.19 22.03 2.25
N LEU A 71 -9.55 22.44 3.35
CA LEU A 71 -9.89 21.97 4.69
C LEU A 71 -11.16 22.63 5.25
N ARG A 72 -11.47 23.86 4.85
CA ARG A 72 -12.65 24.60 5.34
C ARG A 72 -13.96 23.88 5.09
N ASP A 73 -14.07 23.18 3.97
CA ASP A 73 -15.32 22.56 3.53
C ASP A 73 -15.53 21.16 4.16
N ILE A 74 -14.58 20.68 4.98
CA ILE A 74 -14.62 19.36 5.65
C ILE A 74 -15.08 19.51 7.10
N ASP A 75 -16.08 18.70 7.52
CA ASP A 75 -16.52 18.65 8.93
C ASP A 75 -15.51 17.87 9.80
N PHE A 76 -14.72 18.61 10.59
CA PHE A 76 -13.82 18.07 11.62
C PHE A 76 -14.39 18.17 13.04
N GLY A 77 -15.72 18.32 13.19
CA GLY A 77 -16.39 18.49 14.49
C GLY A 77 -16.44 17.23 15.35
N TYR A 78 -15.31 16.58 15.54
CA TYR A 78 -15.14 15.38 16.35
C TYR A 78 -13.75 15.36 16.99
N VAL A 79 -13.62 14.69 18.14
CA VAL A 79 -12.34 14.44 18.81
C VAL A 79 -11.69 13.19 18.20
N PRO A 80 -10.49 13.31 17.59
CA PRO A 80 -9.82 12.17 16.97
C PRO A 80 -9.06 11.33 18.00
N ILE A 81 -9.32 10.03 18.01
CA ILE A 81 -8.57 9.02 18.76
C ILE A 81 -7.78 8.17 17.78
N TYR A 82 -6.46 8.09 17.94
CA TYR A 82 -5.57 7.34 17.05
C TYR A 82 -4.96 6.14 17.79
N ILE A 83 -5.22 4.94 17.28
CA ILE A 83 -4.76 3.68 17.86
C ILE A 83 -3.90 2.96 16.83
N PRO A 84 -2.57 3.09 16.88
CA PRO A 84 -1.67 2.32 16.02
C PRO A 84 -1.60 0.88 16.51
N ALA A 85 -1.66 -0.09 15.61
CA ALA A 85 -1.37 -1.47 15.96
C ALA A 85 0.13 -1.65 16.29
N GLU A 86 0.44 -2.50 17.26
CA GLU A 86 1.82 -2.81 17.63
C GLU A 86 2.30 -4.13 17.03
N SER A 87 3.53 -4.14 16.51
CA SER A 87 4.19 -5.36 16.01
C SER A 87 4.33 -6.43 17.08
N ILE A 88 4.35 -5.98 18.33
CA ILE A 88 4.35 -6.81 19.52
C ILE A 88 3.13 -7.74 19.55
N TRP A 89 1.96 -7.35 19.04
CA TRP A 89 0.79 -8.24 19.02
C TRP A 89 1.03 -9.49 18.18
N ARG A 90 1.72 -9.36 17.05
CA ARG A 90 2.07 -10.50 16.19
C ARG A 90 3.18 -11.36 16.82
N GLY A 91 4.22 -10.74 17.37
CA GLY A 91 5.31 -11.44 18.05
C GLY A 91 4.82 -12.18 19.29
N ASN A 92 4.04 -11.50 20.14
CA ASN A 92 3.43 -12.09 21.32
C ASN A 92 2.44 -13.18 20.93
N ALA A 93 1.58 -13.01 19.92
CA ALA A 93 0.67 -14.09 19.52
C ALA A 93 1.41 -15.37 19.11
N GLN A 94 2.55 -15.26 18.43
CA GLN A 94 3.39 -16.40 18.08
C GLN A 94 4.10 -17.00 19.30
N SER A 95 4.75 -16.18 20.12
CA SER A 95 5.43 -16.64 21.34
C SER A 95 4.46 -17.24 22.36
N ILE A 96 3.29 -16.63 22.55
CA ILE A 96 2.22 -17.12 23.44
C ILE A 96 1.66 -18.44 22.90
N SER A 97 1.43 -18.56 21.60
CA SER A 97 0.93 -19.81 21.01
C SER A 97 1.93 -20.97 21.12
N GLY A 98 3.23 -20.68 21.23
CA GLY A 98 4.26 -21.67 21.51
C GLY A 98 4.43 -21.99 23.00
N ALA A 99 4.15 -21.03 23.89
CA ALA A 99 4.40 -21.16 25.32
C ALA A 99 3.17 -21.64 26.12
N LEU A 100 1.95 -21.29 25.69
CA LEU A 100 0.70 -21.70 26.32
C LEU A 100 -0.05 -22.70 25.43
N SER A 101 -0.30 -23.88 25.98
CA SER A 101 -1.07 -24.94 25.32
C SER A 101 -2.59 -24.72 25.43
N GLU A 102 -3.06 -24.02 26.46
CA GLU A 102 -4.48 -23.78 26.70
C GLU A 102 -5.00 -22.56 25.92
N GLY A 103 -5.99 -22.77 25.07
CA GLY A 103 -6.57 -21.70 24.24
C GLY A 103 -7.17 -20.55 25.06
N HIS A 104 -7.76 -20.85 26.23
CA HIS A 104 -8.39 -19.85 27.09
C HIS A 104 -7.37 -18.89 27.73
N GLU A 105 -6.26 -19.40 28.28
CA GLU A 105 -5.21 -18.59 28.90
C GLU A 105 -4.58 -17.63 27.88
N ARG A 106 -4.24 -18.16 26.70
CA ARG A 106 -3.72 -17.38 25.57
C ARG A 106 -4.69 -16.25 25.18
N ASP A 107 -5.97 -16.56 25.04
CA ASP A 107 -6.97 -15.59 24.61
C ASP A 107 -7.19 -14.50 25.65
N HIS A 108 -7.09 -14.84 26.94
CA HIS A 108 -7.18 -13.89 28.04
C HIS A 108 -6.02 -12.90 28.03
N ILE A 109 -4.79 -13.41 27.95
CA ILE A 109 -3.58 -12.57 27.93
C ILE A 109 -3.56 -11.68 26.69
N LEU A 110 -3.85 -12.23 25.51
CA LEU A 110 -3.90 -11.44 24.27
C LEU A 110 -4.97 -10.35 24.33
N ASN A 111 -6.12 -10.64 24.94
CA ASN A 111 -7.18 -9.65 25.14
C ASN A 111 -6.73 -8.54 26.10
N GLY A 112 -6.15 -8.89 27.24
CA GLY A 112 -5.63 -7.93 28.22
C GLY A 112 -4.59 -6.98 27.61
N LEU A 113 -3.60 -7.54 26.89
CA LEU A 113 -2.59 -6.77 26.17
C LEU A 113 -3.19 -5.82 25.13
N PHE A 114 -4.21 -6.29 24.39
CA PHE A 114 -4.89 -5.47 23.38
C PHE A 114 -5.67 -4.32 24.02
N VAL A 115 -6.47 -4.61 25.05
CA VAL A 115 -7.30 -3.61 25.73
C VAL A 115 -6.41 -2.54 26.37
N ASP A 116 -5.38 -2.94 27.13
CA ASP A 116 -4.50 -2.00 27.82
C ASP A 116 -3.75 -1.08 26.84
N HIS A 117 -3.32 -1.63 25.70
CA HIS A 117 -2.74 -0.82 24.63
C HIS A 117 -3.74 0.20 24.08
N CYS A 118 -4.96 -0.23 23.74
CA CYS A 118 -5.95 0.66 23.17
C CYS A 118 -6.38 1.75 24.16
N LEU A 119 -6.49 1.42 25.46
CA LEU A 119 -6.74 2.41 26.51
C LEU A 119 -5.57 3.39 26.68
N HIS A 120 -4.33 2.91 26.59
CA HIS A 120 -3.16 3.77 26.63
C HIS A 120 -3.15 4.76 25.45
N GLN A 121 -3.46 4.30 24.24
CA GLN A 121 -3.53 5.13 23.04
C GLN A 121 -4.75 6.06 23.04
N LEU A 122 -5.87 5.64 23.64
CA LEU A 122 -7.03 6.50 23.91
C LEU A 122 -6.62 7.69 24.77
N VAL A 123 -5.97 7.44 25.91
CA VAL A 123 -5.49 8.52 26.81
C VAL A 123 -4.49 9.42 26.09
N SER A 124 -3.52 8.84 25.36
CA SER A 124 -2.51 9.60 24.63
C SER A 124 -3.11 10.49 23.54
N SER A 125 -4.11 10.00 22.81
CA SER A 125 -4.80 10.77 21.77
C SER A 125 -5.71 11.83 22.35
N PHE A 126 -6.34 11.54 23.50
CA PHE A 126 -7.14 12.53 24.21
C PHE A 126 -6.25 13.64 24.77
N GLU A 127 -5.09 13.32 25.34
CA GLU A 127 -4.07 14.31 25.71
C GLU A 127 -3.58 15.12 24.50
N ASP A 128 -3.47 14.55 23.30
CA ASP A 128 -3.16 15.31 22.07
C ASP A 128 -4.28 16.30 21.71
N ALA A 129 -5.53 15.99 22.04
CA ALA A 129 -6.67 16.88 21.87
C ALA A 129 -6.78 17.94 23.00
N LEU A 130 -6.25 17.63 24.18
CA LEU A 130 -6.06 18.59 25.27
C LEU A 130 -4.89 19.51 24.91
N VAL A 131 -5.02 20.82 25.12
CA VAL A 131 -3.92 21.77 24.89
C VAL A 131 -3.45 21.85 23.42
N ASN A 132 -4.41 21.89 22.50
CA ASN A 132 -4.22 22.55 21.20
C ASN A 132 -4.82 23.97 21.16
N ALA A 133 -5.30 24.49 22.29
CA ALA A 133 -5.88 25.82 22.50
C ALA A 133 -4.85 26.97 22.61
N ASP A 134 -3.66 26.79 22.03
CA ASP A 134 -2.55 27.75 22.12
C ASP A 134 -2.64 28.80 21.01
N LEU A 135 -3.82 29.42 20.88
CA LEU A 135 -4.05 30.59 20.02
C LEU A 135 -4.50 31.75 20.90
N GLY A 136 -3.52 32.55 21.30
CA GLY A 136 -3.77 33.86 21.87
C GLY A 136 -4.39 34.79 20.84
N SER A 137 -5.72 34.76 20.70
CA SER A 137 -6.52 35.84 20.08
C SER A 137 -8.01 35.49 20.03
N GLY A 138 -8.70 35.35 21.17
CA GLY A 138 -10.17 35.46 21.25
C GLY A 138 -11.05 34.62 20.30
N GLU A 139 -10.50 33.61 19.63
CA GLU A 139 -11.20 32.74 18.66
C GLU A 139 -11.65 31.46 19.35
N ASP A 140 -12.82 30.97 18.93
CA ASP A 140 -13.44 29.73 19.39
C ASP A 140 -12.46 28.55 19.32
N PHE A 141 -12.56 27.64 20.30
CA PHE A 141 -11.78 26.40 20.32
C PHE A 141 -11.94 25.63 19.01
N HIS A 142 -10.86 25.04 18.51
CA HIS A 142 -10.94 24.15 17.36
C HIS A 142 -11.93 22.99 17.64
N PRO A 143 -12.76 22.57 16.67
CA PRO A 143 -13.79 21.55 16.87
C PRO A 143 -13.27 20.18 17.36
N TRP A 144 -12.00 19.88 17.09
CA TRP A 144 -11.31 18.65 17.48
C TRP A 144 -10.48 18.79 18.77
N SER A 145 -10.61 19.91 19.47
CA SER A 145 -9.89 20.19 20.72
C SER A 145 -10.82 20.11 21.93
N VAL A 146 -10.24 19.77 23.09
CA VAL A 146 -10.97 19.68 24.36
C VAL A 146 -10.23 20.49 25.41
N PHE A 147 -10.97 21.17 26.27
CA PHE A 147 -10.43 21.86 27.44
C PHE A 147 -10.89 21.18 28.72
N LEU A 148 -9.93 20.83 29.59
CA LEU A 148 -10.17 20.35 30.95
C LEU A 148 -9.28 21.13 31.92
N THR A 149 -9.83 21.47 33.07
CA THR A 149 -9.06 21.96 34.23
C THR A 149 -8.34 20.80 34.92
N GLU A 150 -7.32 21.09 35.75
CA GLU A 150 -6.62 20.05 36.53
C GLU A 150 -7.56 19.24 37.45
N ILE A 151 -8.59 19.89 38.01
CA ILE A 151 -9.60 19.23 38.86
C ILE A 151 -10.44 18.25 38.02
N GLU A 152 -10.82 18.66 36.81
CA GLU A 152 -11.57 17.83 35.87
C GLU A 152 -10.73 16.66 35.35
N GLU A 153 -9.46 16.89 34.97
CA GLU A 153 -8.51 15.83 34.61
C GLU A 153 -8.41 14.80 35.74
N LYS A 154 -8.19 15.27 36.98
CA LYS A 154 -8.12 14.40 38.15
C LYS A 154 -9.41 13.59 38.32
N LYS A 155 -10.58 14.18 38.10
CA LYS A 155 -11.86 13.48 38.17
C LYS A 155 -11.96 12.40 37.08
N VAL A 156 -11.63 12.73 35.83
CA VAL A 156 -11.63 11.76 34.71
C VAL A 156 -10.68 10.60 35.02
N CYS A 157 -9.44 10.89 35.43
CA CYS A 157 -8.45 9.86 35.70
C CYS A 157 -8.87 8.94 36.85
N ASN A 158 -9.48 9.48 37.91
CA ASN A 158 -9.96 8.68 39.03
C ASN A 158 -11.12 7.77 38.63
N GLU A 159 -12.10 8.27 37.89
CA GLU A 159 -13.23 7.47 37.42
C GLU A 159 -12.79 6.42 36.40
N CYS A 160 -11.91 6.76 35.46
CA CYS A 160 -11.31 5.79 34.54
C CYS A 160 -10.51 4.71 35.28
N SER A 161 -9.74 5.08 36.31
CA SER A 161 -8.95 4.10 37.08
C SER A 161 -9.84 3.06 37.76
N LYS A 162 -10.97 3.49 38.33
CA LYS A 162 -11.96 2.59 38.94
C LYS A 162 -12.63 1.73 37.86
N PHE A 163 -13.12 2.35 36.80
CA PHE A 163 -13.88 1.67 35.75
C PHE A 163 -13.03 0.65 34.98
N TRP A 164 -11.75 0.96 34.73
CA TRP A 164 -10.81 0.07 34.06
C TRP A 164 -10.16 -0.96 35.01
N GLY A 165 -10.53 -0.95 36.30
CA GLY A 165 -10.02 -1.87 37.32
C GLY A 165 -8.50 -1.80 37.51
N LEU A 166 -7.97 -0.59 37.61
CA LEU A 166 -6.57 -0.36 37.96
C LEU A 166 -6.37 -0.46 39.47
N HIS A 167 -5.19 -0.88 39.90
CA HIS A 167 -4.87 -1.14 41.31
C HIS A 167 -5.00 0.10 42.21
N ARG A 168 -4.70 1.28 41.66
CA ARG A 168 -4.75 2.56 42.37
C ARG A 168 -5.40 3.60 41.50
N ALA A 169 -6.19 4.47 42.13
CA ALA A 169 -6.79 5.62 41.47
C ALA A 169 -5.69 6.60 41.04
N GLN A 170 -5.63 6.90 39.74
CA GLN A 170 -4.65 7.80 39.15
C GLN A 170 -5.22 9.22 39.11
N ASN A 171 -4.37 10.21 39.37
CA ASN A 171 -4.77 11.61 39.43
C ASN A 171 -4.36 12.43 38.21
N SER A 172 -3.70 11.81 37.23
CA SER A 172 -3.27 12.45 35.99
C SER A 172 -3.27 11.45 34.84
N PHE A 173 -3.33 11.95 33.60
CA PHE A 173 -3.27 11.09 32.41
C PHE A 173 -1.93 10.36 32.30
N VAL A 174 -0.83 10.97 32.73
CA VAL A 174 0.48 10.31 32.84
C VAL A 174 0.42 9.12 33.80
N GLY A 175 -0.19 9.29 34.99
CA GLY A 175 -0.37 8.19 35.94
C GLY A 175 -1.24 7.07 35.37
N LEU A 176 -2.30 7.42 34.65
CA LEU A 176 -3.20 6.48 33.99
C LEU A 176 -2.48 5.63 32.93
N LYS A 177 -1.67 6.26 32.07
CA LYS A 177 -0.83 5.57 31.08
C LYS A 177 0.18 4.64 31.74
N LEU A 178 0.89 5.08 32.78
CA LEU A 178 1.87 4.26 33.48
C LEU A 178 1.23 3.03 34.15
N ALA A 179 0.05 3.19 34.75
CA ALA A 179 -0.69 2.09 35.36
C ALA A 179 -1.15 1.04 34.32
N LEU A 180 -1.57 1.47 33.13
CA LEU A 180 -1.88 0.57 32.01
C LEU A 180 -0.64 -0.17 31.49
N LEU A 181 0.49 0.53 31.38
CA LEU A 181 1.77 -0.11 31.00
C LEU A 181 2.23 -1.13 32.04
N GLN A 182 2.04 -0.84 33.33
CA GLN A 182 2.36 -1.77 34.40
C GLN A 182 1.53 -3.05 34.29
N ARG A 183 0.20 -2.95 34.11
CA ARG A 183 -0.66 -4.13 33.90
C ARG A 183 -0.33 -4.88 32.61
N SER A 184 -0.03 -4.16 31.53
CA SER A 184 0.47 -4.77 30.28
C SER A 184 1.77 -5.57 30.50
N ASN A 185 2.66 -5.08 31.38
CA ASN A 185 3.89 -5.79 31.73
C ASN A 185 3.59 -7.08 32.52
N GLU A 186 2.60 -7.07 33.40
CA GLU A 186 2.19 -8.29 34.13
C GLU A 186 1.67 -9.37 33.18
N TYR A 187 0.84 -9.00 32.18
CA TYR A 187 0.44 -9.92 31.11
C TYR A 187 1.62 -10.48 30.30
N ARG A 188 2.70 -9.70 30.13
CA ARG A 188 3.93 -10.16 29.45
C ARG A 188 4.74 -11.09 30.34
N SER A 189 4.88 -10.74 31.61
CA SER A 189 5.59 -11.55 32.60
C SER A 189 4.98 -12.95 32.72
N ALA A 190 3.66 -13.09 32.60
CA ALA A 190 2.98 -14.38 32.53
C ALA A 190 3.52 -15.32 31.43
N ILE A 191 4.08 -14.77 30.35
CA ILE A 191 4.62 -15.53 29.22
C ILE A 191 6.12 -15.77 29.43
N THR A 192 6.87 -14.74 29.80
CA THR A 192 8.33 -14.82 29.90
C THR A 192 8.81 -15.62 31.10
N SER A 193 7.99 -15.73 32.16
CA SER A 193 8.35 -16.45 33.38
C SER A 193 8.08 -17.97 33.30
N LEU A 194 7.53 -18.46 32.18
CA LEU A 194 7.29 -19.89 32.02
C LEU A 194 8.60 -20.69 32.10
N PRO A 195 8.62 -21.82 32.83
CA PRO A 195 7.46 -22.59 33.30
C PRO A 195 6.86 -22.17 34.66
N ASP A 196 7.36 -21.15 35.36
CA ASP A 196 6.75 -20.68 36.61
C ASP A 196 5.36 -20.05 36.33
N ARG A 197 4.31 -20.70 36.84
CA ARG A 197 2.92 -20.28 36.64
C ARG A 197 2.46 -19.18 37.61
N SER A 198 3.26 -18.79 38.60
CA SER A 198 2.88 -17.75 39.55
C SER A 198 2.46 -16.43 38.88
N ALA A 199 3.22 -16.00 37.86
CA ALA A 199 2.92 -14.81 37.07
C ALA A 199 1.69 -14.98 36.17
N LEU A 200 1.46 -16.20 35.68
CA LEU A 200 0.28 -16.55 34.89
C LEU A 200 -0.98 -16.46 35.75
N ASP A 201 -0.97 -17.03 36.95
CA ASP A 201 -2.10 -17.00 37.87
C ASP A 201 -2.50 -15.55 38.24
N ILE A 202 -1.51 -14.67 38.46
CA ILE A 202 -1.74 -13.24 38.68
C ILE A 202 -2.43 -12.61 37.47
N ALA A 203 -1.92 -12.85 36.25
CA ALA A 203 -2.51 -12.31 35.04
C ALA A 203 -3.93 -12.83 34.77
N MET A 204 -4.21 -14.09 35.12
CA MET A 204 -5.51 -14.72 34.99
C MET A 204 -6.55 -14.20 35.99
N ASN A 205 -6.12 -13.64 37.13
CA ASN A 205 -7.02 -13.02 38.10
C ASN A 205 -7.61 -11.68 37.61
N TYR A 206 -7.03 -11.06 36.59
CA TYR A 206 -7.62 -9.86 36.00
C TYR A 206 -8.94 -10.18 35.28
N PRO A 207 -9.97 -9.33 35.41
CA PRO A 207 -11.19 -9.48 34.63
C PRO A 207 -10.93 -9.38 33.12
N LYS A 208 -11.72 -10.11 32.34
CA LYS A 208 -11.69 -10.01 30.87
C LYS A 208 -12.46 -8.78 30.42
N TYR A 209 -11.76 -7.69 30.19
CA TYR A 209 -12.36 -6.43 29.74
C TYR A 209 -12.66 -6.42 28.23
N ASP A 210 -13.66 -5.62 27.85
CA ASP A 210 -14.00 -5.31 26.46
C ASP A 210 -13.62 -3.86 26.14
N PHE A 211 -12.74 -3.66 25.17
CA PHE A 211 -12.26 -2.31 24.83
C PHE A 211 -13.39 -1.37 24.43
N LEU A 212 -14.37 -1.82 23.64
CA LEU A 212 -15.47 -0.97 23.18
C LEU A 212 -16.35 -0.53 24.35
N LEU A 213 -16.57 -1.41 25.33
CA LEU A 213 -17.26 -1.05 26.56
C LEU A 213 -16.45 -0.07 27.41
N MET A 214 -15.14 -0.30 27.55
CA MET A 214 -14.24 0.60 28.28
C MET A 214 -14.19 1.99 27.64
N LEU A 215 -14.19 2.04 26.31
CA LEU A 215 -14.23 3.26 25.50
C LEU A 215 -15.57 4.00 25.68
N LYS A 216 -16.70 3.29 25.66
CA LYS A 216 -18.01 3.89 25.94
C LYS A 216 -18.06 4.52 27.34
N GLY A 217 -17.55 3.82 28.35
CA GLY A 217 -17.48 4.39 29.69
C GLY A 217 -16.58 5.62 29.76
N PHE A 218 -15.47 5.66 29.00
CA PHE A 218 -14.66 6.87 28.86
C PHE A 218 -15.47 8.03 28.25
N PHE A 219 -16.26 7.78 27.20
CA PHE A 219 -17.14 8.80 26.62
C PHE A 219 -18.18 9.32 27.61
N ASP A 220 -18.71 8.47 28.48
CA ASP A 220 -19.68 8.88 29.50
C ASP A 220 -19.02 9.68 30.62
N ILE A 221 -17.81 9.28 31.06
CA ILE A 221 -17.03 10.01 32.07
C ILE A 221 -16.69 11.41 31.55
N VAL A 222 -16.14 11.54 30.34
CA VAL A 222 -15.85 12.84 29.73
C VAL A 222 -17.14 13.59 29.42
N GLY A 223 -18.17 12.90 28.93
CA GLY A 223 -19.50 13.43 28.63
C GLY A 223 -20.17 14.12 29.82
N SER A 224 -19.90 13.63 31.04
CA SER A 224 -20.39 14.25 32.28
C SER A 224 -19.78 15.64 32.57
N LEU A 225 -18.68 15.97 31.91
CA LEU A 225 -17.98 17.26 32.02
C LEU A 225 -18.14 18.11 30.76
N ARG A 226 -18.22 17.46 29.59
CA ARG A 226 -18.32 18.09 28.28
C ARG A 226 -19.35 17.34 27.43
N SER A 227 -20.53 17.92 27.29
CA SER A 227 -21.61 17.33 26.48
C SER A 227 -21.43 17.62 24.98
N GLY A 228 -22.08 16.81 24.14
CA GLY A 228 -22.10 17.03 22.68
C GLY A 228 -20.83 16.61 21.93
N LEU A 229 -19.83 16.02 22.59
CA LEU A 229 -18.63 15.54 21.93
C LEU A 229 -18.94 14.36 20.99
N ARG A 230 -18.47 14.48 19.75
CA ARG A 230 -18.38 13.40 18.77
C ARG A 230 -16.96 12.84 18.73
N TRP A 231 -16.78 11.56 18.39
CA TRP A 231 -15.48 10.87 18.46
C TRP A 231 -15.17 10.13 17.16
N SER A 232 -13.96 10.26 16.65
CA SER A 232 -13.48 9.45 15.53
C SER A 232 -12.37 8.54 16.02
N VAL A 233 -12.60 7.22 16.03
CA VAL A 233 -11.63 6.23 16.51
C VAL A 233 -10.95 5.58 15.31
N CYS A 234 -9.70 5.98 15.07
CA CYS A 234 -8.89 5.58 13.94
C CYS A 234 -7.91 4.48 14.34
N PHE A 235 -8.19 3.25 13.92
CA PHE A 235 -7.32 2.09 14.09
C PHE A 235 -6.39 1.93 12.87
N ASP A 236 -5.08 2.10 13.08
CA ASP A 236 -4.05 2.01 12.04
C ASP A 236 -3.31 0.66 12.06
N GLU A 237 -2.86 0.21 10.89
CA GLU A 237 -2.15 -1.07 10.69
C GLU A 237 -2.89 -2.30 11.25
N MET A 238 -4.23 -2.36 11.18
CA MET A 238 -5.00 -3.40 11.85
C MET A 238 -4.73 -4.83 11.33
N GLU A 239 -4.09 -4.98 10.17
CA GLU A 239 -3.60 -6.27 9.65
C GLU A 239 -2.69 -7.08 10.60
N ILE A 240 -2.06 -6.46 11.60
CA ILE A 240 -1.19 -7.14 12.58
C ILE A 240 -1.91 -7.44 13.90
N ALA A 241 -3.16 -7.00 14.05
CA ALA A 241 -3.95 -7.28 15.23
C ALA A 241 -4.44 -8.75 15.23
N PRO A 242 -4.69 -9.34 16.42
CA PRO A 242 -5.26 -10.68 16.51
C PRO A 242 -6.62 -10.78 15.78
N LYS A 243 -6.86 -11.88 15.04
CA LYS A 243 -8.08 -12.05 14.23
C LYS A 243 -9.38 -11.86 15.02
N ARG A 244 -9.44 -12.38 16.25
CA ARG A 244 -10.63 -12.24 17.13
C ARG A 244 -10.98 -10.79 17.40
N VAL A 245 -9.96 -9.96 17.66
CA VAL A 245 -10.12 -8.52 17.90
C VAL A 245 -10.64 -7.83 16.64
N LEU A 246 -10.09 -8.18 15.47
CA LEU A 246 -10.53 -7.62 14.20
C LEU A 246 -11.99 -7.94 13.91
N ILE A 247 -12.41 -9.19 14.09
CA ILE A 247 -13.81 -9.61 13.93
C ILE A 247 -14.69 -8.76 14.85
N GLN A 248 -14.36 -8.67 16.14
CA GLN A 248 -15.14 -7.93 17.12
C GLN A 248 -15.29 -6.44 16.72
N LEU A 249 -14.19 -5.77 16.38
CA LEU A 249 -14.23 -4.36 15.98
C LEU A 249 -14.99 -4.15 14.67
N TYR A 250 -14.80 -5.05 13.70
CA TYR A 250 -15.45 -4.97 12.40
C TYR A 250 -16.96 -5.19 12.51
N GLU A 251 -17.43 -6.17 13.29
CA GLU A 251 -18.86 -6.41 13.50
C GLU A 251 -19.58 -5.23 14.18
N ASN A 252 -18.85 -4.46 15.00
CA ASN A 252 -19.37 -3.26 15.66
C ASN A 252 -19.44 -2.03 14.74
N LEU A 253 -19.02 -2.12 13.47
CA LEU A 253 -19.30 -1.08 12.45
C LEU A 253 -20.80 -0.86 12.24
N ARG A 254 -21.60 -1.91 12.43
CA ARG A 254 -23.06 -1.84 12.28
C ARG A 254 -23.74 -1.08 13.42
N SER A 255 -23.25 -1.25 14.64
CA SER A 255 -23.85 -0.64 15.83
C SER A 255 -22.84 -0.64 16.97
N PHE A 256 -22.41 0.55 17.40
CA PHE A 256 -21.56 0.74 18.58
C PHE A 256 -22.11 1.84 19.50
N ASP A 257 -21.73 3.10 19.25
CA ASP A 257 -22.17 4.29 20.00
C ASP A 257 -22.44 5.42 19.00
N GLN A 258 -23.59 6.07 19.12
CA GLN A 258 -24.02 7.11 18.18
C GLN A 258 -23.13 8.36 18.18
N ARG A 259 -22.33 8.55 19.25
CA ARG A 259 -21.36 9.65 19.36
C ARG A 259 -20.05 9.34 18.65
N ALA A 260 -19.83 8.12 18.17
CA ALA A 260 -18.53 7.68 17.68
C ALA A 260 -18.59 7.04 16.29
N VAL A 261 -17.53 7.22 15.52
CA VAL A 261 -17.28 6.51 14.26
C VAL A 261 -15.98 5.73 14.34
N LEU A 262 -15.96 4.55 13.72
CA LEU A 262 -14.79 3.66 13.68
C LEU A 262 -14.16 3.73 12.28
N LYS A 263 -12.86 3.99 12.23
CA LYS A 263 -12.09 4.06 10.98
C LYS A 263 -10.95 3.05 11.03
N PHE A 264 -10.88 2.17 10.05
CA PHE A 264 -9.89 1.10 10.00
C PHE A 264 -8.93 1.29 8.83
N SER A 265 -7.66 0.96 9.03
CA SER A 265 -6.70 0.77 7.95
C SER A 265 -6.40 -0.72 7.79
N LEU A 266 -6.63 -1.29 6.61
CA LEU A 266 -6.45 -2.71 6.30
C LEU A 266 -5.67 -2.95 5.00
N PHE A 267 -5.22 -4.20 4.83
CA PHE A 267 -4.71 -4.70 3.57
C PHE A 267 -5.83 -5.03 2.56
N PRO A 268 -5.49 -5.16 1.27
CA PRO A 268 -6.45 -5.51 0.23
C PRO A 268 -7.16 -6.84 0.48
N TYR A 269 -6.44 -7.87 0.90
CA TYR A 269 -7.03 -9.16 1.26
C TYR A 269 -7.24 -9.24 2.77
N ILE A 270 -8.47 -9.59 3.15
CA ILE A 270 -8.91 -9.72 4.54
C ILE A 270 -9.04 -11.20 4.89
N ASP A 271 -8.28 -11.65 5.89
CA ASP A 271 -8.17 -13.06 6.29
C ASP A 271 -8.67 -13.34 7.71
N PHE A 272 -9.29 -12.35 8.38
CA PHE A 272 -9.72 -12.54 9.77
C PHE A 272 -11.02 -13.33 9.91
N TYR A 273 -11.86 -13.43 8.88
CA TYR A 273 -13.01 -14.33 8.88
C TYR A 273 -12.66 -15.73 8.32
N SER A 274 -13.09 -16.78 9.02
CA SER A 274 -13.14 -18.13 8.44
C SER A 274 -14.24 -18.22 7.36
N PHE A 275 -14.22 -19.25 6.50
CA PHE A 275 -15.29 -19.47 5.52
C PHE A 275 -16.68 -19.57 6.19
N GLU A 276 -16.78 -20.34 7.28
CA GLU A 276 -18.01 -20.51 8.05
C GLU A 276 -18.48 -19.19 8.68
N GLN A 277 -17.55 -18.43 9.26
CA GLN A 277 -17.86 -17.13 9.84
C GLN A 277 -18.31 -16.13 8.79
N ARG A 278 -17.78 -16.20 7.54
CA ARG A 278 -18.27 -15.35 6.45
C ARG A 278 -19.70 -15.69 6.06
N MET A 279 -20.05 -16.97 6.00
CA MET A 279 -21.43 -17.39 5.72
C MET A 279 -22.37 -16.90 6.82
N ALA A 280 -22.01 -17.08 8.09
CA ALA A 280 -22.79 -16.56 9.21
C ALA A 280 -22.86 -15.02 9.26
N ALA A 281 -21.74 -14.34 8.97
CA ALA A 281 -21.67 -12.89 8.94
C ALA A 281 -22.35 -12.30 7.70
N SER A 282 -22.50 -13.03 6.60
CA SER A 282 -23.19 -12.51 5.41
C SER A 282 -24.67 -12.20 5.65
N GLU A 283 -25.29 -12.79 6.69
CA GLU A 283 -26.67 -12.51 7.09
C GLU A 283 -26.79 -11.36 8.12
N ARG A 284 -25.74 -11.08 8.91
CA ARG A 284 -25.83 -10.17 10.08
C ARG A 284 -24.70 -9.15 10.23
N GLY A 285 -23.65 -9.26 9.43
CA GLY A 285 -22.47 -8.42 9.46
C GLY A 285 -22.72 -7.01 8.90
N PRO A 286 -21.73 -6.12 9.00
CA PRO A 286 -21.84 -4.76 8.50
C PRO A 286 -21.84 -4.74 6.97
N THR A 287 -22.65 -3.85 6.39
CA THR A 287 -22.83 -3.69 4.95
C THR A 287 -22.18 -2.40 4.47
N ASP A 288 -21.31 -2.52 3.48
CA ASP A 288 -20.67 -1.38 2.82
C ASP A 288 -21.68 -0.49 2.09
N GLY A 289 -21.51 0.83 2.22
CA GLY A 289 -22.46 1.85 1.73
C GLY A 289 -23.67 2.06 2.64
N GLN A 290 -23.85 1.25 3.68
CA GLN A 290 -24.90 1.42 4.69
C GLN A 290 -24.30 1.66 6.08
N ASP A 291 -23.52 0.71 6.59
CA ASP A 291 -22.94 0.74 7.92
C ASP A 291 -21.55 1.38 7.95
N PHE A 292 -20.82 1.31 6.84
CA PHE A 292 -19.49 1.91 6.66
C PHE A 292 -19.21 2.19 5.18
N HIS A 293 -18.16 2.96 4.90
CA HIS A 293 -17.67 3.19 3.54
C HIS A 293 -16.27 2.63 3.34
N THR A 294 -16.02 1.96 2.22
CA THR A 294 -14.66 1.55 1.86
C THR A 294 -13.98 2.60 0.98
N VAL A 295 -12.72 2.91 1.29
CA VAL A 295 -11.84 3.71 0.42
C VAL A 295 -10.66 2.86 0.00
N ILE A 296 -10.57 2.60 -1.30
CA ILE A 296 -9.50 1.80 -1.90
C ILE A 296 -8.41 2.73 -2.41
N LEU A 297 -7.18 2.51 -1.95
CA LEU A 297 -6.01 3.28 -2.35
C LEU A 297 -5.28 2.72 -3.58
N ALA A 298 -5.58 1.49 -3.98
CA ALA A 298 -4.92 0.86 -5.12
C ALA A 298 -5.42 1.45 -6.46
N ASN A 299 -4.50 1.64 -7.41
CA ASN A 299 -4.84 2.15 -8.74
C ASN A 299 -5.73 1.18 -9.53
N LYS A 300 -6.67 1.75 -10.29
CA LYS A 300 -7.53 1.01 -11.23
C LYS A 300 -6.71 0.45 -12.39
N PHE A 301 -7.16 -0.68 -12.94
CA PHE A 301 -6.54 -1.31 -14.11
C PHE A 301 -6.72 -0.50 -15.39
N ALA A 302 -7.83 0.21 -15.51
CA ALA A 302 -8.15 1.12 -16.60
C ALA A 302 -8.20 2.56 -16.07
N ASN A 303 -7.67 3.50 -16.87
CA ASN A 303 -7.60 4.93 -16.55
C ASN A 303 -7.01 5.21 -15.17
N PRO A 304 -5.74 4.82 -14.93
CA PRO A 304 -5.09 5.10 -13.65
C PRO A 304 -5.05 6.62 -13.41
N ASP A 305 -5.46 7.02 -12.22
CA ASP A 305 -5.32 8.40 -11.78
C ASP A 305 -3.93 8.61 -11.17
N TYR A 306 -3.21 9.59 -11.70
CA TYR A 306 -1.89 10.00 -11.21
C TYR A 306 -1.90 11.42 -10.65
N SER A 307 -3.07 12.01 -10.37
CA SER A 307 -3.22 13.37 -9.81
C SER A 307 -2.38 13.55 -8.54
N LEU A 308 -2.53 12.63 -7.58
CA LEU A 308 -1.79 12.62 -6.32
C LEU A 308 -0.29 12.48 -6.56
N ALA A 309 0.09 11.57 -7.46
CA ALA A 309 1.49 11.31 -7.78
C ALA A 309 2.17 12.53 -8.41
N LYS A 310 1.50 13.21 -9.35
CA LYS A 310 1.99 14.46 -9.95
C LYS A 310 2.14 15.58 -8.92
N ARG A 311 1.18 15.74 -8.00
CA ARG A 311 1.27 16.69 -6.88
C ARG A 311 2.44 16.39 -5.95
N LEU A 312 2.64 15.11 -5.57
CA LEU A 312 3.78 14.68 -4.76
C LEU A 312 5.12 14.98 -5.45
N ILE A 313 5.26 14.65 -6.74
CA ILE A 313 6.48 14.96 -7.51
C ILE A 313 6.71 16.47 -7.57
N THR A 314 5.65 17.27 -7.77
CA THR A 314 5.74 18.73 -7.81
C THR A 314 6.30 19.29 -6.51
N ASN A 315 5.79 18.82 -5.36
CA ASN A 315 6.29 19.23 -4.05
C ASN A 315 7.76 18.83 -3.84
N GLU A 316 8.14 17.60 -4.21
CA GLU A 316 9.53 17.15 -4.10
C GLU A 316 10.48 17.95 -5.03
N CYS A 317 10.03 18.34 -6.22
CA CYS A 317 10.80 19.23 -7.10
C CYS A 317 10.99 20.61 -6.47
N ALA A 318 9.91 21.20 -5.93
CA ALA A 318 9.97 22.51 -5.28
C ALA A 318 10.92 22.50 -4.07
N LEU A 319 10.87 21.45 -3.24
CA LEU A 319 11.80 21.26 -2.12
C LEU A 319 13.25 21.08 -2.57
N ALA A 320 13.47 20.53 -3.76
CA ALA A 320 14.79 20.41 -4.37
C ALA A 320 15.27 21.67 -5.09
N GLY A 321 14.44 22.73 -5.17
CA GLY A 321 14.76 23.97 -5.87
C GLY A 321 14.69 23.86 -7.39
N THR A 322 13.86 22.95 -7.93
CA THR A 322 13.63 22.78 -9.38
C THR A 322 12.13 22.73 -9.69
N HIS A 323 11.78 22.85 -10.97
CA HIS A 323 10.41 22.79 -11.44
C HIS A 323 10.10 21.43 -12.07
N ILE A 324 8.84 20.99 -11.96
CA ILE A 324 8.38 19.72 -12.53
C ILE A 324 8.65 19.62 -14.05
N GLY A 325 8.57 20.74 -14.79
CA GLY A 325 8.85 20.76 -16.23
C GLY A 325 10.33 20.49 -16.55
N GLU A 326 11.25 21.04 -15.77
CA GLU A 326 12.69 20.77 -15.91
C GLU A 326 12.99 19.30 -15.59
N PHE A 327 12.42 18.80 -14.49
CA PHE A 327 12.57 17.40 -14.10
C PHE A 327 12.00 16.43 -15.16
N ALA A 328 10.80 16.72 -15.69
CA ALA A 328 10.21 15.91 -16.75
C ALA A 328 11.03 15.95 -18.04
N SER A 329 11.51 17.13 -18.45
CA SER A 329 12.39 17.30 -19.61
C SER A 329 13.69 16.51 -19.44
N TYR A 330 14.29 16.56 -18.26
CA TYR A 330 15.46 15.75 -17.92
C TYR A 330 15.18 14.25 -18.11
N LEU A 331 14.08 13.71 -17.57
CA LEU A 331 13.75 12.29 -17.73
C LEU A 331 13.45 11.92 -19.19
N ASN A 332 12.78 12.80 -19.92
CA ASN A 332 12.38 12.59 -21.31
C ASN A 332 13.57 12.71 -22.30
N SER A 333 14.67 13.36 -21.90
CA SER A 333 15.89 13.49 -22.70
C SER A 333 16.74 12.22 -22.80
N SER A 334 16.31 11.12 -22.18
CA SER A 334 17.10 9.90 -22.11
C SER A 334 17.39 9.30 -23.49
N SER A 335 18.67 9.07 -23.78
CA SER A 335 19.13 8.44 -25.03
C SER A 335 18.71 6.97 -25.18
N ALA A 336 18.26 6.32 -24.11
CA ALA A 336 17.77 4.95 -24.15
C ALA A 336 16.32 4.84 -24.66
N ILE A 337 15.61 5.97 -24.76
CA ILE A 337 14.30 6.04 -25.42
C ILE A 337 14.56 6.05 -26.93
N HIS A 338 13.93 5.12 -27.65
CA HIS A 338 14.10 5.05 -29.10
C HIS A 338 13.58 6.34 -29.77
N ARG A 339 14.45 6.98 -30.55
CA ARG A 339 14.17 8.26 -31.19
C ARG A 339 12.89 8.20 -32.02
N GLY A 340 12.02 9.18 -31.83
CA GLY A 340 10.77 9.33 -32.59
C GLY A 340 9.63 8.42 -32.15
N THR A 341 9.85 7.39 -31.31
CA THR A 341 8.77 6.47 -30.88
C THR A 341 7.77 7.10 -29.91
N ARG A 342 8.19 8.14 -29.19
CA ARG A 342 7.40 8.85 -28.19
C ARG A 342 7.45 10.34 -28.46
N ARG A 343 6.28 10.98 -28.44
CA ARG A 343 6.13 12.43 -28.47
C ARG A 343 5.63 12.89 -27.11
N PHE A 344 6.44 13.67 -26.39
CA PHE A 344 6.08 14.15 -25.05
C PHE A 344 5.21 15.40 -25.14
N THR A 345 4.17 15.44 -24.32
CA THR A 345 3.21 16.54 -24.17
C THR A 345 2.98 16.80 -22.68
N ASP A 346 2.30 17.88 -22.33
CA ASP A 346 1.95 18.18 -20.92
C ASP A 346 1.02 17.12 -20.29
N LYS A 347 0.27 16.39 -21.12
CA LYS A 347 -0.65 15.33 -20.68
C LYS A 347 0.03 13.96 -20.57
N GLY A 348 1.29 13.85 -20.99
CA GLY A 348 2.08 12.62 -21.05
C GLY A 348 2.64 12.39 -22.45
N PHE A 349 3.07 11.17 -22.78
CA PHE A 349 3.56 10.86 -24.13
C PHE A 349 2.52 10.18 -25.02
N GLU A 350 2.57 10.54 -26.31
CA GLU A 350 1.89 9.85 -27.39
C GLU A 350 2.86 8.93 -28.12
N ARG A 351 2.38 7.76 -28.53
CA ARG A 351 3.17 6.80 -29.30
C ARG A 351 3.11 7.14 -30.79
N ASP A 352 4.28 7.24 -31.42
CA ASP A 352 4.37 7.29 -32.87
C ASP A 352 4.39 5.87 -33.44
N TYR A 353 3.26 5.45 -33.97
CA TYR A 353 3.06 4.10 -34.49
C TYR A 353 3.94 3.80 -35.71
N VAL A 354 4.25 4.80 -36.52
CA VAL A 354 5.08 4.64 -37.72
C VAL A 354 6.52 4.39 -37.30
N ALA A 355 7.01 5.17 -36.34
CA ALA A 355 8.35 4.98 -35.76
C ALA A 355 8.47 3.63 -35.04
N ILE A 356 7.45 3.22 -34.27
CA ILE A 356 7.44 1.92 -33.58
C ILE A 356 7.48 0.76 -34.59
N HIS A 357 6.71 0.83 -35.67
CA HIS A 357 6.73 -0.21 -36.70
C HIS A 357 8.10 -0.29 -37.41
N ALA A 358 8.67 0.86 -37.77
CA ALA A 358 10.00 0.93 -38.37
C ALA A 358 11.07 0.33 -37.44
N MET A 359 11.01 0.67 -36.15
CA MET A 359 11.89 0.14 -35.12
C MET A 359 11.73 -1.38 -34.96
N ALA A 360 10.51 -1.91 -34.91
CA ALA A 360 10.28 -3.34 -34.77
C ALA A 360 10.80 -4.15 -35.96
N ALA A 361 10.65 -3.62 -37.17
CA ALA A 361 11.24 -4.20 -38.38
C ALA A 361 12.78 -4.17 -38.33
N GLN A 362 13.39 -3.08 -37.85
CA GLN A 362 14.84 -2.95 -37.69
C GLN A 362 15.39 -3.92 -36.63
N ALA A 363 14.74 -3.99 -35.46
CA ALA A 363 15.07 -4.88 -34.35
C ALA A 363 14.98 -6.38 -34.73
N GLY A 364 14.22 -6.70 -35.78
CA GLY A 364 14.14 -8.03 -36.36
C GLY A 364 13.10 -8.95 -35.75
N ASP A 365 12.03 -8.38 -35.18
CA ASP A 365 10.89 -9.17 -34.74
C ASP A 365 10.10 -9.72 -35.94
N LYS A 366 10.56 -10.86 -36.47
CA LYS A 366 9.95 -11.53 -37.63
C LYS A 366 8.46 -11.81 -37.41
N SER A 367 8.08 -12.18 -36.20
CA SER A 367 6.69 -12.55 -35.87
C SER A 367 5.75 -11.34 -35.89
N TYR A 368 6.20 -10.18 -35.41
CA TYR A 368 5.45 -8.93 -35.53
C TYR A 368 5.31 -8.49 -36.99
N VAL A 369 6.42 -8.50 -37.74
CA VAL A 369 6.42 -8.09 -39.16
C VAL A 369 5.49 -8.99 -39.98
N GLU A 370 5.50 -10.30 -39.73
CA GLU A 370 4.61 -11.23 -40.40
C GLU A 370 3.13 -11.00 -40.02
N TYR A 371 2.84 -10.76 -38.74
CA TYR A 371 1.50 -10.37 -38.29
C TYR A 371 1.00 -9.12 -39.01
N MET A 372 1.82 -8.07 -39.11
CA MET A 372 1.47 -6.83 -39.81
C MET A 372 1.25 -7.06 -41.30
N ARG A 373 2.11 -7.86 -41.95
CA ARG A 373 1.99 -8.22 -43.37
C ARG A 373 0.70 -8.97 -43.68
N ARG A 374 0.33 -9.94 -42.84
CA ARG A 374 -0.94 -10.70 -42.97
C ARG A 374 -2.17 -9.79 -42.86
N ASN A 375 -2.03 -8.65 -42.17
CA ASN A 375 -3.07 -7.64 -42.03
C ASN A 375 -2.94 -6.47 -43.02
N GLY A 376 -2.12 -6.60 -44.08
CA GLY A 376 -2.01 -5.63 -45.17
C GLY A 376 -1.05 -4.46 -44.94
N ILE A 377 -0.20 -4.53 -43.92
CA ILE A 377 0.82 -3.50 -43.62
C ILE A 377 2.20 -4.03 -43.99
N ASN A 378 2.76 -3.55 -45.09
CA ASN A 378 4.08 -3.98 -45.61
C ASN A 378 5.18 -2.96 -45.31
N LYS A 379 4.83 -1.67 -45.28
CA LYS A 379 5.73 -0.54 -44.99
C LYS A 379 5.15 0.30 -43.86
N SER A 380 6.01 1.03 -43.14
CA SER A 380 5.59 1.88 -42.02
C SER A 380 4.57 2.96 -42.42
N GLY A 381 4.64 3.44 -43.67
CA GLY A 381 3.70 4.43 -44.21
C GLY A 381 2.27 3.90 -44.38
N ASP A 382 2.09 2.58 -44.54
CA ASP A 382 0.76 1.97 -44.75
C ASP A 382 -0.15 2.16 -43.52
N LEU A 383 0.43 2.37 -42.34
CA LEU A 383 -0.28 2.68 -41.10
C LEU A 383 -1.06 3.99 -41.17
N GLN A 384 -0.60 4.96 -41.97
CA GLN A 384 -1.30 6.24 -42.15
C GLN A 384 -2.58 6.07 -42.99
N ALA A 385 -2.61 5.07 -43.87
CA ALA A 385 -3.75 4.75 -44.72
C ALA A 385 -4.85 3.94 -44.00
N VAL A 386 -4.60 3.45 -42.78
CA VAL A 386 -5.61 2.72 -42.00
C VAL A 386 -6.67 3.68 -41.46
N THR A 387 -7.84 3.66 -42.11
CA THR A 387 -9.03 4.40 -41.69
C THR A 387 -9.99 3.51 -40.88
N GLY A 388 -10.79 4.15 -40.03
CA GLY A 388 -11.81 3.49 -39.21
C GLY A 388 -11.34 3.08 -37.82
N GLU A 389 -12.13 3.46 -36.80
CA GLU A 389 -11.75 3.38 -35.40
C GLU A 389 -11.45 1.94 -34.92
N LYS A 390 -12.28 0.98 -35.34
CA LYS A 390 -12.13 -0.44 -35.00
C LYS A 390 -10.84 -1.05 -35.60
N LYS A 391 -10.55 -0.76 -36.87
CA LYS A 391 -9.33 -1.23 -37.54
C LYS A 391 -8.08 -0.59 -36.92
N ARG A 392 -8.13 0.71 -36.62
CA ARG A 392 -7.04 1.41 -35.91
C ARG A 392 -6.84 0.86 -34.50
N ALA A 393 -7.89 0.49 -33.78
CA ALA A 393 -7.77 -0.19 -32.49
C ALA A 393 -6.97 -1.50 -32.62
N GLN A 394 -7.39 -2.36 -33.56
CA GLN A 394 -6.87 -3.71 -33.74
C GLN A 394 -5.44 -3.75 -34.31
N LEU A 395 -5.15 -2.90 -35.29
CA LEU A 395 -3.89 -2.96 -36.04
C LEU A 395 -2.83 -1.98 -35.54
N ILE A 396 -3.24 -0.91 -34.83
CA ILE A 396 -2.35 0.18 -34.44
C ILE A 396 -2.26 0.28 -32.92
N ARG A 397 -3.36 0.60 -32.24
CA ARG A 397 -3.33 0.93 -30.81
C ARG A 397 -2.99 -0.26 -29.91
N LYS A 398 -3.59 -1.42 -30.15
CA LYS A 398 -3.34 -2.65 -29.36
C LYS A 398 -1.94 -3.22 -29.59
N PRO A 399 -1.46 -3.38 -30.84
CA PRO A 399 -0.14 -3.99 -31.09
C PRO A 399 1.04 -3.09 -30.70
N ALA A 400 0.90 -1.76 -30.78
CA ALA A 400 2.04 -0.86 -30.67
C ALA A 400 2.81 -0.93 -29.33
N PRO A 401 2.17 -0.91 -28.14
CA PRO A 401 2.89 -1.09 -26.88
C PRO A 401 3.65 -2.44 -26.80
N ILE A 402 3.06 -3.50 -27.36
CA ILE A 402 3.65 -4.84 -27.39
C ILE A 402 4.87 -4.88 -28.32
N ALA A 403 4.71 -4.33 -29.54
CA ALA A 403 5.80 -4.20 -30.49
C ALA A 403 6.94 -3.33 -29.94
N GLU A 404 6.63 -2.25 -29.22
CA GLU A 404 7.62 -1.37 -28.61
C GLU A 404 8.49 -2.10 -27.58
N VAL A 405 7.88 -2.82 -26.61
CA VAL A 405 8.61 -3.62 -25.63
C VAL A 405 9.42 -4.73 -26.30
N ARG A 406 8.80 -5.45 -27.24
CA ARG A 406 9.45 -6.54 -27.94
C ARG A 406 10.65 -6.07 -28.75
N SER A 407 10.56 -4.92 -29.41
CA SER A 407 11.69 -4.35 -30.17
C SER A 407 12.87 -3.98 -29.29
N TYR A 408 12.60 -3.61 -28.03
CA TYR A 408 13.65 -3.30 -27.06
C TYR A 408 14.37 -4.56 -26.58
N TYR A 409 13.63 -5.65 -26.32
CA TYR A 409 14.18 -6.86 -25.71
C TYR A 409 14.53 -7.98 -26.69
N LEU A 410 13.88 -8.07 -27.84
CA LEU A 410 14.18 -9.00 -28.93
C LEU A 410 15.05 -8.28 -29.97
N VAL A 411 16.33 -8.61 -30.01
CA VAL A 411 17.26 -8.05 -30.99
C VAL A 411 17.84 -9.17 -31.84
N LYS A 412 18.08 -8.89 -33.13
CA LYS A 412 18.78 -9.81 -34.06
C LYS A 412 20.07 -10.33 -33.44
N GLY A 413 20.15 -11.64 -33.23
CA GLY A 413 21.40 -12.32 -32.93
C GLY A 413 22.34 -12.27 -34.13
N GLY A 414 23.63 -12.03 -33.88
CA GLY A 414 24.67 -12.40 -34.83
C GLY A 414 24.71 -13.92 -35.00
N LYS A 415 24.90 -14.41 -36.22
CA LYS A 415 24.98 -15.84 -36.55
C LYS A 415 26.01 -16.55 -35.67
N ARG A 416 25.55 -17.35 -34.71
CA ARG A 416 26.37 -18.42 -34.10
C ARG A 416 25.53 -19.70 -34.10
N LEU A 417 25.95 -20.60 -35.01
CA LEU A 417 25.68 -22.05 -35.13
C LEU A 417 24.37 -22.60 -34.53
N ASP A 418 23.47 -23.02 -35.43
CA ASP A 418 22.42 -24.05 -35.32
C ASP A 418 21.41 -24.06 -34.17
N ILE A 419 21.33 -23.00 -33.38
CA ILE A 419 20.14 -22.73 -32.56
C ILE A 419 19.72 -21.29 -32.83
N ASP A 420 18.50 -21.11 -33.36
CA ASP A 420 17.84 -19.82 -33.66
C ASP A 420 17.53 -19.07 -32.34
N SER A 421 18.58 -18.80 -31.56
CA SER A 421 18.55 -18.24 -30.23
C SER A 421 18.41 -16.73 -30.35
N ARG A 422 17.18 -16.24 -30.19
CA ARG A 422 16.91 -14.83 -29.94
C ARG A 422 17.65 -14.44 -28.66
N ARG A 423 18.77 -13.72 -28.77
CA ARG A 423 19.40 -13.11 -27.58
C ARG A 423 18.47 -12.01 -27.06
N THR A 424 18.07 -12.09 -25.80
CA THR A 424 17.47 -10.96 -25.07
C THR A 424 18.53 -9.89 -24.87
N SER A 425 18.55 -8.82 -25.68
CA SER A 425 19.79 -8.05 -25.91
C SER A 425 19.91 -6.65 -25.29
N ALA A 426 18.99 -6.20 -24.45
CA ALA A 426 19.20 -5.00 -23.63
C ALA A 426 19.36 -5.38 -22.16
N LYS A 427 20.55 -5.15 -21.59
CA LYS A 427 20.79 -5.26 -20.13
C LYS A 427 20.17 -4.08 -19.35
N GLY A 428 19.67 -3.05 -20.03
CA GLY A 428 19.13 -1.84 -19.43
C GLY A 428 17.60 -1.78 -19.39
N PHE A 429 17.10 -0.71 -18.76
CA PHE A 429 15.68 -0.43 -18.52
C PHE A 429 15.11 0.66 -19.43
N GLY A 430 15.71 0.87 -20.60
CA GLY A 430 15.39 1.99 -21.52
C GLY A 430 13.94 2.09 -21.94
N TYR A 431 13.22 0.97 -22.06
CA TYR A 431 11.77 0.98 -22.31
C TYR A 431 11.00 1.77 -21.23
N TYR A 432 11.44 1.72 -19.97
CA TYR A 432 10.79 2.38 -18.83
C TYR A 432 11.34 3.79 -18.55
N HIS A 433 12.16 4.34 -19.44
CA HIS A 433 12.64 5.70 -19.29
C HIS A 433 11.58 6.73 -19.72
N GLY A 434 11.68 7.93 -19.16
CA GLY A 434 10.75 9.03 -19.37
C GLY A 434 9.82 9.24 -18.20
N TYR A 435 9.34 10.48 -18.06
CA TYR A 435 8.55 10.92 -16.91
C TYR A 435 7.31 10.06 -16.67
N ASP A 436 6.49 9.81 -17.70
CA ASP A 436 5.28 9.02 -17.58
C ASP A 436 5.54 7.54 -17.28
N GLN A 437 6.68 7.00 -17.73
CA GLN A 437 7.04 5.62 -17.41
C GLN A 437 7.48 5.50 -15.95
N ILE A 438 8.26 6.44 -15.43
CA ILE A 438 8.58 6.50 -13.99
C ILE A 438 7.30 6.66 -13.17
N LEU A 439 6.37 7.51 -13.61
CA LEU A 439 5.05 7.66 -12.98
C LEU A 439 4.28 6.33 -12.96
N ALA A 440 4.23 5.63 -14.10
CA ALA A 440 3.57 4.33 -14.22
C ALA A 440 4.23 3.25 -13.34
N LEU A 441 5.56 3.21 -13.27
CA LEU A 441 6.31 2.29 -12.40
C LEU A 441 5.96 2.49 -10.93
N THR A 442 5.66 3.71 -10.49
CA THR A 442 5.32 3.97 -9.09
C THR A 442 3.90 3.56 -8.71
N GLU A 443 3.00 3.42 -9.68
CA GLU A 443 1.58 3.09 -9.49
C GLU A 443 0.87 3.96 -8.44
N GLY A 444 1.25 5.24 -8.36
CA GLY A 444 0.69 6.16 -7.37
C GLY A 444 1.16 5.92 -5.93
N ASN A 445 2.03 4.95 -5.68
CA ASN A 445 2.52 4.64 -4.33
C ASN A 445 3.46 5.75 -3.83
N PRO A 446 3.08 6.54 -2.80
CA PRO A 446 3.88 7.68 -2.33
C PRO A 446 5.30 7.29 -1.90
N ARG A 447 5.47 6.12 -1.28
CA ARG A 447 6.79 5.62 -0.88
C ARG A 447 7.67 5.31 -2.10
N ALA A 448 7.10 4.68 -3.13
CA ALA A 448 7.82 4.41 -4.37
C ALA A 448 8.20 5.72 -5.08
N ILE A 449 7.25 6.64 -5.24
CA ILE A 449 7.48 7.97 -5.84
C ILE A 449 8.68 8.63 -5.20
N LYS A 450 8.70 8.70 -3.85
CA LYS A 450 9.79 9.32 -3.12
C LYS A 450 11.14 8.67 -3.40
N TYR A 451 11.20 7.35 -3.45
CA TYR A 451 12.46 6.66 -3.75
C TYR A 451 12.98 6.92 -5.17
N TYR A 452 12.10 6.97 -6.18
CA TYR A 452 12.50 7.30 -7.55
C TYR A 452 12.90 8.78 -7.66
N VAL A 453 12.02 9.67 -7.22
CA VAL A 453 12.15 11.12 -7.40
C VAL A 453 13.35 11.67 -6.64
N THR A 454 13.56 11.29 -5.38
CA THR A 454 14.71 11.78 -4.62
C THR A 454 16.05 11.36 -5.25
N ASP A 455 16.17 10.14 -5.79
CA ASP A 455 17.41 9.68 -6.45
C ASP A 455 17.62 10.43 -7.78
N LEU A 456 16.57 10.59 -8.58
CA LEU A 456 16.62 11.27 -9.87
C LEU A 456 16.84 12.79 -9.75
N LEU A 457 16.25 13.45 -8.76
CA LEU A 457 16.49 14.87 -8.48
C LEU A 457 17.95 15.11 -8.06
N ARG A 458 18.54 14.18 -7.29
CA ARG A 458 19.96 14.26 -6.95
C ARG A 458 20.85 14.10 -8.18
N SER A 459 20.50 13.20 -9.11
CA SER A 459 21.17 13.06 -10.41
C SER A 459 21.08 14.32 -11.26
N LEU A 460 19.88 14.92 -11.32
CA LEU A 460 19.65 16.17 -12.03
C LEU A 460 20.52 17.30 -11.46
N ALA A 461 20.56 17.46 -10.13
CA ALA A 461 21.40 18.46 -9.48
C ALA A 461 22.90 18.27 -9.78
N ARG A 462 23.33 17.02 -9.99
CA ARG A 462 24.71 16.66 -10.39
C ARG A 462 24.95 16.73 -11.90
N LYS A 463 23.93 17.09 -12.69
CA LYS A 463 23.96 17.09 -14.17
C LYS A 463 24.36 15.74 -14.77
N GLU A 464 24.02 14.64 -14.10
CA GLU A 464 24.28 13.28 -14.57
C GLU A 464 23.44 12.97 -15.81
N ASN A 465 23.97 12.19 -16.75
CA ASN A 465 23.20 11.76 -17.93
C ASN A 465 21.91 11.03 -17.52
N SER A 466 20.78 11.47 -18.09
CA SER A 466 19.45 10.96 -17.77
C SER A 466 19.30 9.44 -17.98
N ALA A 467 19.94 8.86 -19.00
CA ALA A 467 19.90 7.42 -19.24
C ALA A 467 20.63 6.63 -18.16
N VAL A 468 21.76 7.13 -17.67
CA VAL A 468 22.52 6.49 -16.58
C VAL A 468 21.74 6.57 -15.27
N ALA A 469 21.24 7.77 -14.95
CA ALA A 469 20.47 8.02 -13.74
C ALA A 469 19.20 7.15 -13.66
N GLN A 470 18.42 7.07 -14.74
CA GLN A 470 17.20 6.28 -14.78
C GLN A 470 17.47 4.79 -14.70
N ASN A 471 18.49 4.26 -15.39
CA ASN A 471 18.86 2.84 -15.26
C ASN A 471 19.20 2.48 -13.81
N ARG A 472 20.04 3.29 -13.14
CA ARG A 472 20.38 3.09 -11.72
C ARG A 472 19.16 3.16 -10.82
N ALA A 473 18.35 4.21 -10.97
CA ALA A 473 17.18 4.44 -10.13
C ALA A 473 16.14 3.32 -10.29
N ILE A 474 15.91 2.83 -11.51
CA ILE A 474 15.00 1.72 -11.79
C ILE A 474 15.52 0.44 -11.17
N SER A 475 16.78 0.05 -11.43
CA SER A 475 17.37 -1.17 -10.86
C SER A 475 17.23 -1.20 -9.35
N ARG A 476 17.74 -0.16 -8.68
CA ARG A 476 17.76 -0.07 -7.21
C ARG A 476 16.36 -0.17 -6.60
N ASN A 477 15.36 0.42 -7.25
CA ASN A 477 13.99 0.41 -6.74
C ASN A 477 13.27 -0.92 -6.99
N VAL A 478 13.57 -1.60 -8.10
CA VAL A 478 13.14 -2.98 -8.36
C VAL A 478 13.70 -3.90 -7.28
N ASP A 479 15.01 -3.84 -7.03
CA ASP A 479 15.68 -4.69 -6.05
C ASP A 479 15.18 -4.44 -4.63
N ARG A 480 15.04 -3.16 -4.25
CA ARG A 480 14.42 -2.78 -2.97
C ARG A 480 13.01 -3.35 -2.83
N PHE A 481 12.21 -3.33 -3.90
CA PHE A 481 10.86 -3.85 -3.84
C PHE A 481 10.83 -5.38 -3.77
N ARG A 482 11.67 -6.08 -4.53
CA ARG A 482 11.83 -7.55 -4.43
C ARG A 482 12.26 -7.96 -3.02
N ALA A 483 13.23 -7.27 -2.43
CA ALA A 483 13.67 -7.51 -1.06
C ALA A 483 12.55 -7.27 -0.01
N LEU A 484 11.69 -6.28 -0.24
CA LEU A 484 10.51 -6.06 0.61
C LEU A 484 9.53 -7.24 0.50
N VAL A 485 9.30 -7.74 -0.72
CA VAL A 485 8.40 -8.90 -0.95
C VAL A 485 8.98 -10.17 -0.33
N SER A 486 10.29 -10.42 -0.46
CA SER A 486 10.95 -11.60 0.11
C SER A 486 10.98 -11.63 1.64
N ALA A 487 11.05 -10.46 2.29
CA ALA A 487 11.02 -10.36 3.75
C ALA A 487 9.68 -10.82 4.37
N HIS A 488 8.62 -10.99 3.58
CA HIS A 488 7.38 -11.61 4.03
C HIS A 488 7.55 -13.13 3.97
N THR A 489 7.99 -13.73 5.07
CA THR A 489 8.10 -15.19 5.20
C THR A 489 6.91 -15.79 5.94
N TYR A 490 6.67 -17.07 5.67
CA TYR A 490 5.71 -17.87 6.40
C TYR A 490 6.22 -18.20 7.81
N SER A 491 5.33 -18.12 8.81
CA SER A 491 5.48 -18.87 10.06
C SER A 491 4.50 -20.04 10.02
N ARG A 492 4.77 -21.06 9.21
CA ARG A 492 4.19 -22.39 9.42
C ARG A 492 5.23 -23.44 9.07
N ASP A 493 5.48 -24.32 10.02
CA ASP A 493 6.19 -25.58 9.86
C ASP A 493 5.41 -26.46 8.87
N ILE A 494 5.66 -26.33 7.56
CA ILE A 494 5.16 -27.30 6.58
C ILE A 494 6.29 -27.70 5.63
N VAL A 495 6.63 -28.97 5.76
CA VAL A 495 7.58 -29.81 5.02
C VAL A 495 7.08 -30.07 3.59
N SER A 496 6.82 -29.04 2.78
CA SER A 496 6.51 -29.26 1.36
C SER A 496 7.33 -28.35 0.44
N ASP A 497 8.06 -28.98 -0.46
CA ASP A 497 9.09 -28.42 -1.35
C ASP A 497 8.56 -27.48 -2.45
N GLN A 498 7.27 -27.09 -2.44
CA GLN A 498 6.64 -26.58 -3.67
C GLN A 498 6.49 -25.06 -3.82
N VAL A 499 6.51 -24.24 -2.77
CA VAL A 499 6.76 -22.77 -2.86
C VAL A 499 7.23 -22.29 -1.49
N GLN A 500 8.47 -21.80 -1.38
CA GLN A 500 9.04 -21.40 -0.10
C GLN A 500 8.85 -19.89 0.20
N SER A 501 8.47 -19.05 -0.78
CA SER A 501 8.23 -17.61 -0.54
C SER A 501 7.26 -16.93 -1.50
N PRO A 502 6.58 -15.83 -1.09
CA PRO A 502 5.77 -14.99 -1.97
C PRO A 502 6.53 -14.48 -3.20
N LEU A 503 7.83 -14.20 -3.05
CA LEU A 503 8.66 -13.76 -4.17
C LEU A 503 8.82 -14.85 -5.22
N GLN A 504 9.06 -16.11 -4.84
CA GLN A 504 9.15 -17.22 -5.78
C GLN A 504 7.86 -17.42 -6.59
N LEU A 505 6.70 -17.23 -5.94
CA LEU A 505 5.41 -17.24 -6.64
C LEU A 505 5.34 -16.11 -7.67
N VAL A 506 5.65 -14.87 -7.26
CA VAL A 506 5.59 -13.71 -8.16
C VAL A 506 6.59 -13.85 -9.31
N ASP A 507 7.76 -14.43 -9.06
CA ASP A 507 8.77 -14.74 -10.09
C ASP A 507 8.18 -15.70 -11.14
N LYS A 508 7.61 -16.83 -10.72
CA LYS A 508 6.98 -17.79 -11.63
C LYS A 508 5.83 -17.17 -12.44
N LEU A 509 5.02 -16.33 -11.81
CA LEU A 509 3.92 -15.62 -12.50
C LEU A 509 4.47 -14.61 -13.52
N GLY A 510 5.44 -13.77 -13.12
CA GLY A 510 6.05 -12.77 -13.99
C GLY A 510 6.77 -13.38 -15.19
N ASP A 511 7.56 -14.43 -14.95
CA ASP A 511 8.30 -15.17 -15.98
C ASP A 511 7.33 -15.80 -17.00
N ALA A 512 6.22 -16.38 -16.53
CA ALA A 512 5.21 -16.97 -17.39
C ALA A 512 4.47 -15.95 -18.28
N LEU A 513 4.25 -14.72 -17.79
CA LEU A 513 3.69 -13.64 -18.61
C LEU A 513 4.72 -13.14 -19.64
N SER A 514 5.99 -13.07 -19.23
CA SER A 514 7.09 -12.65 -20.10
C SER A 514 7.34 -13.65 -21.23
N GLU A 515 7.26 -14.96 -20.95
CA GLU A 515 7.40 -16.02 -21.95
C GLU A 515 6.32 -15.93 -23.04
N VAL A 516 5.08 -15.60 -22.66
CA VAL A 516 3.99 -15.35 -23.62
C VAL A 516 4.26 -14.08 -24.43
N LEU A 517 4.70 -13.01 -23.77
CA LEU A 517 4.95 -11.70 -24.40
C LEU A 517 6.12 -11.72 -25.38
N LEU A 518 7.24 -12.33 -24.99
CA LEU A 518 8.51 -12.37 -25.76
C LEU A 518 8.64 -13.67 -26.58
N GLY A 519 7.61 -14.50 -26.57
CA GLY A 519 7.55 -15.79 -27.22
C GLY A 519 7.70 -15.75 -28.75
N PRO A 520 7.74 -16.95 -29.38
CA PRO A 520 7.98 -17.08 -30.81
C PRO A 520 6.93 -16.39 -31.67
N GLU A 521 5.67 -16.43 -31.25
CA GLU A 521 4.52 -15.85 -31.93
C GLU A 521 4.18 -14.46 -31.41
N PHE A 522 3.78 -13.56 -32.30
CA PHE A 522 3.32 -12.22 -31.92
C PHE A 522 1.83 -12.26 -31.59
N GLN A 523 1.48 -11.86 -30.36
CA GLN A 523 0.10 -11.67 -29.93
C GLN A 523 -0.16 -10.17 -29.75
N PRO A 524 -1.14 -9.58 -30.47
CA PRO A 524 -1.45 -8.15 -30.33
C PRO A 524 -2.03 -7.79 -28.95
N GLU A 525 -2.60 -8.77 -28.25
CA GLU A 525 -3.17 -8.65 -26.91
C GLU A 525 -2.74 -9.86 -26.05
N PRO A 526 -1.47 -9.94 -25.63
CA PRO A 526 -0.99 -11.06 -24.85
C PRO A 526 -1.67 -11.10 -23.48
N SER A 527 -1.64 -12.29 -22.87
CA SER A 527 -2.05 -12.43 -21.47
C SER A 527 -1.05 -11.70 -20.58
N LEU A 528 -1.50 -10.68 -19.84
CA LEU A 528 -0.67 -9.89 -18.90
C LEU A 528 -1.30 -9.79 -17.50
N SER A 529 -2.37 -10.55 -17.26
CA SER A 529 -3.06 -10.65 -15.97
C SER A 529 -3.53 -12.08 -15.75
N TYR A 530 -3.89 -12.41 -14.53
CA TYR A 530 -4.43 -13.71 -14.13
C TYR A 530 -5.85 -13.55 -13.61
N GLU A 531 -6.69 -14.54 -13.87
CA GLU A 531 -8.00 -14.71 -13.24
C GLU A 531 -7.98 -16.01 -12.44
N VAL A 532 -8.32 -15.93 -11.16
CA VAL A 532 -8.28 -17.08 -10.25
C VAL A 532 -9.51 -17.96 -10.48
N LYS A 533 -9.27 -19.25 -10.72
CA LYS A 533 -10.33 -20.24 -10.81
C LYS A 533 -9.88 -21.59 -10.29
N ARG A 534 -10.60 -22.14 -9.30
CA ARG A 534 -10.29 -23.42 -8.63
C ARG A 534 -8.85 -23.43 -8.11
N LEU A 535 -8.54 -22.44 -7.26
CA LEU A 535 -7.19 -22.25 -6.73
C LEU A 535 -6.74 -23.43 -5.85
N ASN A 536 -5.53 -23.93 -6.08
CA ASN A 536 -4.91 -24.88 -5.17
C ASN A 536 -4.69 -24.22 -3.79
N PRO A 537 -5.18 -24.81 -2.67
CA PRO A 537 -5.03 -24.25 -1.33
C PRO A 537 -3.60 -23.88 -0.94
N VAL A 538 -2.60 -24.63 -1.43
CA VAL A 538 -1.17 -24.39 -1.15
C VAL A 538 -0.70 -23.04 -1.70
N LEU A 539 -1.33 -22.53 -2.76
CA LEU A 539 -0.97 -21.25 -3.38
C LEU A 539 -1.71 -20.05 -2.79
N SER A 540 -2.80 -20.30 -2.05
CA SER A 540 -3.67 -19.26 -1.51
C SER A 540 -2.90 -18.30 -0.60
N ASP A 541 -2.18 -18.83 0.38
CA ASP A 541 -1.47 -17.99 1.33
C ASP A 541 -0.35 -17.15 0.64
N ALA A 542 0.29 -17.71 -0.39
CA ALA A 542 1.38 -17.03 -1.11
C ALA A 542 0.82 -15.86 -1.92
N LEU A 543 -0.33 -16.08 -2.55
CA LEU A 543 -1.06 -15.06 -3.27
C LEU A 543 -1.54 -13.95 -2.34
N VAL A 544 -2.10 -14.29 -1.17
CA VAL A 544 -2.53 -13.33 -0.16
C VAL A 544 -1.37 -12.43 0.27
N LEU A 545 -0.22 -13.02 0.60
CA LEU A 545 0.98 -12.25 0.98
C LEU A 545 1.49 -11.38 -0.18
N ALA A 546 1.48 -11.89 -1.40
CA ALA A 546 1.90 -11.14 -2.59
C ALA A 546 0.95 -9.96 -2.90
N ILE A 547 -0.36 -10.13 -2.69
CA ILE A 547 -1.36 -9.06 -2.82
C ILE A 547 -1.17 -8.00 -1.73
N ASN A 548 -1.03 -8.42 -0.47
CA ASN A 548 -0.92 -7.51 0.67
C ASN A 548 0.40 -6.72 0.69
N SER A 549 1.48 -7.32 0.18
CA SER A 549 2.76 -6.62 -0.06
C SER A 549 2.71 -5.65 -1.26
N GLY A 550 1.68 -5.76 -2.11
CA GLY A 550 1.52 -4.98 -3.33
C GLY A 550 2.30 -5.52 -4.54
N ALA A 551 2.89 -6.72 -4.44
CA ALA A 551 3.56 -7.37 -5.57
C ALA A 551 2.56 -7.80 -6.65
N LEU A 552 1.34 -8.14 -6.23
CA LEU A 552 0.18 -8.37 -7.09
C LEU A 552 -0.86 -7.27 -6.83
N VAL A 553 -1.42 -6.73 -7.91
CA VAL A 553 -2.49 -5.71 -7.86
C VAL A 553 -3.77 -6.36 -8.33
N VAL A 554 -4.83 -6.29 -7.52
CA VAL A 554 -6.13 -6.87 -7.83
C VAL A 554 -7.00 -5.86 -8.58
N ASP A 555 -7.71 -6.31 -9.60
CA ASP A 555 -8.70 -5.52 -10.32
C ASP A 555 -9.97 -5.43 -9.48
N GLN A 556 -10.22 -4.25 -8.93
CA GLN A 556 -11.41 -3.99 -8.13
C GLN A 556 -12.53 -3.31 -8.94
N SER A 557 -12.40 -3.24 -10.27
CA SER A 557 -13.43 -2.66 -11.15
C SER A 557 -14.58 -3.63 -11.47
N THR A 558 -14.33 -4.93 -11.41
CA THR A 558 -15.34 -5.97 -11.65
C THR A 558 -16.12 -6.29 -10.36
N GLY A 559 -17.31 -5.70 -10.21
CA GLY A 559 -18.37 -6.27 -9.37
C GLY A 559 -18.70 -5.56 -8.04
N GLY A 560 -18.26 -4.33 -7.80
CA GLY A 560 -18.68 -3.55 -6.63
C GLY A 560 -18.26 -4.11 -5.26
N LYS A 561 -17.49 -5.20 -5.23
CA LYS A 561 -16.90 -5.77 -4.01
C LYS A 561 -15.75 -4.88 -3.57
N GLN A 562 -15.97 -4.05 -2.54
CA GLN A 562 -14.93 -3.11 -2.08
C GLN A 562 -13.90 -3.79 -1.16
N LEU A 563 -14.25 -4.93 -0.53
CA LEU A 563 -13.36 -5.72 0.32
C LEU A 563 -13.15 -7.14 -0.24
N ILE A 564 -11.91 -7.62 -0.24
CA ILE A 564 -11.56 -8.94 -0.78
C ILE A 564 -11.41 -9.93 0.37
N PHE A 565 -12.37 -10.85 0.48
CA PHE A 565 -12.33 -11.97 1.44
C PHE A 565 -12.03 -13.31 0.77
N ASP A 566 -12.24 -13.41 -0.54
CA ASP A 566 -11.99 -14.60 -1.35
C ASP A 566 -11.25 -14.18 -2.62
N LEU A 567 -10.30 -15.01 -3.04
CA LEU A 567 -9.56 -14.81 -4.28
C LEU A 567 -10.27 -15.42 -5.48
N GLU A 568 -11.24 -16.32 -5.30
CA GLU A 568 -11.93 -16.97 -6.42
C GLU A 568 -12.67 -15.93 -7.30
N GLY A 569 -12.41 -15.98 -8.61
CA GLY A 569 -12.95 -15.03 -9.59
C GLY A 569 -12.27 -13.65 -9.58
N CYS A 570 -11.32 -13.40 -8.67
CA CYS A 570 -10.54 -12.17 -8.71
C CYS A 570 -9.57 -12.19 -9.89
N ARG A 571 -9.46 -11.04 -10.57
CA ARG A 571 -8.42 -10.78 -11.56
C ARG A 571 -7.29 -10.00 -10.90
N PHE A 572 -6.04 -10.37 -11.16
CA PHE A 572 -4.88 -9.62 -10.69
C PHE A 572 -3.78 -9.54 -11.74
N ARG A 573 -2.84 -8.61 -11.56
CA ARG A 573 -1.63 -8.49 -12.37
C ARG A 573 -0.41 -8.32 -11.50
N VAL A 574 0.76 -8.59 -12.07
CA VAL A 574 2.03 -8.22 -11.44
C VAL A 574 2.13 -6.69 -11.39
N SER A 575 2.58 -6.16 -10.25
CA SER A 575 2.80 -4.73 -10.07
C SER A 575 3.75 -4.17 -11.13
N HIS A 576 3.46 -2.98 -11.63
CA HIS A 576 4.33 -2.31 -12.60
C HIS A 576 5.72 -2.00 -12.03
N ARG A 577 5.86 -1.95 -10.71
CA ARG A 577 7.17 -1.85 -10.03
C ARG A 577 8.10 -3.02 -10.33
N LEU A 578 7.56 -4.19 -10.65
CA LEU A 578 8.32 -5.38 -11.02
C LEU A 578 8.36 -5.61 -12.53
N ALA A 579 7.63 -4.81 -13.32
CA ALA A 579 7.62 -4.92 -14.76
C ALA A 579 9.05 -4.86 -15.37
N PRO A 580 9.97 -3.98 -14.90
CA PRO A 580 11.33 -3.96 -15.41
C PRO A 580 12.09 -5.27 -15.26
N PHE A 581 11.89 -5.98 -14.14
CA PHE A 581 12.54 -7.26 -13.88
C PHE A 581 12.06 -8.34 -14.87
N TYR A 582 10.74 -8.45 -15.04
CA TYR A 582 10.11 -9.44 -15.92
C TYR A 582 10.01 -9.01 -17.38
N LYS A 583 10.45 -7.80 -17.72
CA LYS A 583 10.36 -7.21 -19.08
C LYS A 583 8.92 -7.08 -19.59
N LEU A 584 8.00 -6.70 -18.71
CA LEU A 584 6.58 -6.55 -19.02
C LEU A 584 6.24 -5.08 -19.36
N PRO A 585 5.27 -4.81 -20.26
CA PRO A 585 4.78 -3.44 -20.44
C PRO A 585 4.05 -2.93 -19.19
N THR A 586 4.03 -1.62 -19.03
CA THR A 586 3.23 -0.88 -18.04
C THR A 586 1.78 -0.70 -18.49
N ILE A 587 1.17 -1.77 -19.00
CA ILE A 587 -0.24 -1.82 -19.43
C ILE A 587 -0.93 -3.06 -18.86
N THR A 588 -2.25 -3.02 -18.80
CA THR A 588 -3.08 -4.18 -18.47
C THR A 588 -3.47 -4.92 -19.76
N GLY A 589 -3.14 -6.22 -19.86
CA GLY A 589 -3.52 -7.10 -20.98
C GLY A 589 -4.56 -8.14 -20.59
N GLN A 590 -4.82 -9.12 -21.45
CA GLN A 590 -5.89 -10.12 -21.24
C GLN A 590 -5.63 -10.99 -20.00
N PRO A 591 -6.67 -11.50 -19.34
CA PRO A 591 -6.51 -12.46 -18.25
C PRO A 591 -6.23 -13.86 -18.81
N ARG A 592 -5.38 -14.62 -18.11
CA ARG A 592 -5.26 -16.08 -18.24
C ARG A 592 -5.71 -16.75 -16.96
N MET A 593 -6.34 -17.91 -17.08
CA MET A 593 -6.80 -18.68 -15.91
C MET A 593 -5.61 -19.16 -15.06
N LEU A 594 -5.73 -18.98 -13.75
CA LEU A 594 -4.80 -19.51 -12.75
C LEU A 594 -5.51 -20.51 -11.85
N SER A 595 -5.18 -21.79 -12.04
CA SER A 595 -5.60 -22.90 -11.16
C SER A 595 -4.43 -23.50 -10.38
N GLY A 596 -3.21 -23.38 -10.91
CA GLY A 596 -1.97 -23.86 -10.31
C GLY A 596 -0.78 -23.02 -10.76
N LEU A 597 0.43 -23.34 -10.27
CA LEU A 597 1.63 -22.63 -10.71
C LEU A 597 1.87 -22.81 -12.20
N PRO A 598 2.14 -21.73 -12.94
CA PRO A 598 2.55 -21.87 -14.32
C PRO A 598 3.91 -22.57 -14.42
N THR A 599 4.05 -23.46 -15.40
CA THR A 599 5.35 -23.99 -15.81
C THR A 599 6.04 -22.94 -16.69
N THR A 600 7.30 -22.62 -16.39
CA THR A 600 8.11 -21.67 -17.18
C THR A 600 9.38 -22.33 -17.66
N ARG A 601 9.75 -22.08 -18.91
CA ARG A 601 11.05 -22.52 -19.48
C ARG A 601 12.15 -21.50 -19.22
N LEU A 602 11.75 -20.25 -18.99
CA LEU A 602 12.62 -19.13 -18.70
C LEU A 602 12.62 -18.84 -17.20
N SER A 603 13.80 -18.56 -16.66
CA SER A 603 14.01 -18.04 -15.31
C SER A 603 14.94 -16.85 -15.43
N TYR A 604 14.48 -15.64 -15.12
CA TYR A 604 15.30 -14.42 -15.22
C TYR A 604 16.24 -14.21 -14.01
N ARG A 605 16.57 -15.29 -13.28
CA ARG A 605 17.47 -15.28 -12.10
C ARG A 605 18.88 -14.73 -12.36
N ASP A 606 19.31 -14.65 -13.63
CA ASP A 606 20.65 -14.17 -14.01
C ASP A 606 20.74 -12.65 -14.25
N GLN A 607 19.73 -11.86 -13.85
CA GLN A 607 19.91 -10.40 -13.71
C GLN A 607 20.77 -10.12 -12.47
N PRO A 608 21.70 -9.15 -12.51
CA PRO A 608 22.62 -8.91 -11.40
C PRO A 608 21.85 -8.71 -10.10
N ASP A 609 21.98 -9.68 -9.21
CA ASP A 609 21.50 -9.68 -7.84
C ASP A 609 22.21 -8.57 -7.05
N LEU A 610 21.60 -8.17 -5.92
CA LEU A 610 22.10 -7.21 -4.92
C LEU A 610 23.56 -7.42 -4.49
N LEU A 611 24.14 -8.58 -4.79
CA LEU A 611 25.49 -9.01 -4.42
C LEU A 611 26.56 -8.80 -5.50
N ASN A 612 26.19 -8.47 -6.74
CA ASN A 612 27.15 -8.39 -7.87
C ASN A 612 27.55 -6.96 -8.25
N TRP A 613 27.16 -5.95 -7.48
CA TRP A 613 27.47 -4.53 -7.79
C TRP A 613 28.92 -4.11 -7.50
N GLU A 614 29.74 -4.96 -6.88
CA GLU A 614 31.07 -4.56 -6.39
C GLU A 614 32.28 -5.02 -7.24
N LYS A 615 32.08 -5.57 -8.45
CA LYS A 615 33.23 -6.17 -9.17
C LYS A 615 33.67 -5.55 -10.49
N ASP A 616 32.89 -4.68 -11.14
CA ASP A 616 33.21 -4.23 -12.50
C ASP A 616 33.23 -2.70 -12.68
N ASP A 617 33.61 -1.94 -11.64
CA ASP A 617 34.06 -0.54 -11.80
C ASP A 617 35.57 -0.47 -11.45
N GLY A 618 36.39 -0.77 -12.45
CA GLY A 618 37.84 -0.49 -12.50
C GLY A 618 38.17 0.43 -13.65
#